data_AF-A0A5C7PC25-F1
#
_entry.id   AF-A0A5C7PC25-F1
#
_cell.length_a   1.000
_cell.length_b   1.000
_cell.length_c   1.000
_cell.angle_alpha   90.00
_cell.angle_beta   90.00
_cell.angle_gamma   90.00
#
_symmetry.space_group_name_H-M   'P 1'
#
loop_
_entity.id
_entity.type
_entity.pdbx_description
1 polymer ?
#
loop_
_entity_poly.entity_id
_entity_poly.type
_entity_poly.pdbx_seq_one_letter_code
_entity_poly.pdbx_strand_id
1 'polypeptide(L)' 'MTMLVNYPTKKDLKAAIGQRLRYTETSLFGPEYRPDGVLYVAHRPHLQGGREYFAQVTMRDGLIAAVK' A
#
# COMPACT_ATOMS: atom_id res chain seq x y z
N MET A 1 -5.56 -5.10 -9.81
CA MET A 1 -6.47 -4.97 -8.68
C MET A 1 -5.74 -4.13 -7.63
N THR A 2 -6.48 -3.28 -6.90
CA THR A 2 -5.88 -2.17 -6.13
C THR A 2 -6.09 -2.45 -4.64
N MET A 3 -5.01 -2.58 -3.89
CA MET A 3 -5.07 -2.90 -2.46
C MET A 3 -5.31 -1.64 -1.62
N LEU A 4 -5.97 -1.79 -0.47
CA LEU A 4 -6.14 -0.68 0.48
C LEU A 4 -4.91 -0.56 1.38
N VAL A 5 -4.38 0.65 1.49
CA VAL A 5 -3.25 0.95 2.40
C VAL A 5 -3.65 1.83 3.56
N ASN A 6 -3.05 1.54 4.71
CA ASN A 6 -3.40 2.13 5.98
C ASN A 6 -2.39 3.22 6.35
N TYR A 7 -2.23 4.19 5.45
CA TYR A 7 -1.44 5.40 5.66
C TYR A 7 -2.31 6.62 5.31
N PRO A 8 -2.43 7.61 6.20
CA PRO A 8 -3.32 8.75 6.01
C PRO A 8 -2.90 9.66 4.85
N THR A 9 -1.61 9.65 4.51
CA THR A 9 -1.08 10.41 3.37
C THR A 9 -0.04 9.60 2.60
N LYS A 10 0.17 9.98 1.33
CA LYS A 10 1.27 9.44 0.51
C LYS A 10 2.65 9.75 1.09
N LYS A 11 2.78 10.81 1.90
CA LYS A 11 4.04 11.17 2.59
C LYS A 11 4.34 10.17 3.70
N ASP A 12 3.35 9.77 4.49
CA ASP A 12 3.48 8.71 5.49
C ASP A 12 3.88 7.38 4.87
N LEU A 13 3.27 7.02 3.74
CA LEU A 13 3.65 5.82 2.99
C LEU A 13 5.12 5.88 2.50
N LYS A 14 5.59 7.05 2.05
CA LYS A 14 7.01 7.26 1.69
C LYS A 14 7.94 7.20 2.90
N ALA A 15 7.50 7.66 4.07
CA ALA A 15 8.26 7.55 5.32
C ALA A 15 8.42 6.09 5.78
N ALA A 16 7.55 5.18 5.31
CA ALA A 16 7.60 3.75 5.61
C ALA A 16 8.50 2.93 4.66
N ILE A 17 9.27 3.57 3.76
CA ILE A 17 10.29 2.87 2.96
C ILE A 17 11.26 2.15 3.91
N GLY A 18 11.54 0.87 3.62
CA GLY A 18 12.31 -0.03 4.47
C GLY A 18 11.48 -0.79 5.52
N GLN A 19 10.18 -0.51 5.63
CA GLN A 19 9.26 -1.22 6.53
C GLN A 19 8.31 -2.13 5.74
N ARG A 20 7.63 -3.04 6.45
CA ARG A 20 6.56 -3.86 5.87
C ARG A 20 5.36 -2.98 5.50
N LEU A 21 4.70 -3.31 4.38
CA LEU A 21 3.52 -2.58 3.93
C LEU A 21 2.36 -2.79 4.92
N ARG A 22 1.75 -1.70 5.38
CA ARG A 22 0.49 -1.72 6.13
C ARG A 22 -0.66 -1.65 5.15
N TYR A 23 -1.31 -2.77 4.93
CA TYR A 23 -2.42 -2.89 3.98
C TYR A 23 -3.55 -3.71 4.59
N THR A 24 -4.74 -3.54 4.01
CA THR A 24 -5.90 -4.37 4.26
C THR A 24 -6.17 -5.16 2.98
N GLU A 25 -6.13 -6.48 3.09
CA GLU A 25 -6.44 -7.37 1.98
C GLU A 25 -7.92 -7.25 1.62
N THR A 26 -8.21 -6.83 0.39
CA THR A 26 -9.58 -6.64 -0.11
C THR A 26 -9.99 -7.71 -1.10
N SER A 27 -9.06 -8.56 -1.50
CA SER A 27 -9.33 -9.57 -2.50
C SER A 27 -10.10 -10.75 -1.92
N LEU A 28 -11.18 -11.13 -2.60
CA LEU A 28 -11.90 -12.38 -2.35
C LEU A 28 -11.40 -13.53 -3.24
N PHE A 29 -10.42 -13.27 -4.12
CA PHE A 29 -9.91 -14.22 -5.12
C PHE A 29 -8.49 -14.73 -4.83
N GLY A 30 -8.01 -14.54 -3.60
CA GLY A 30 -6.65 -14.91 -3.16
C GLY A 30 -5.80 -13.68 -2.81
N PRO A 31 -4.63 -13.87 -2.15
CA PRO A 31 -3.83 -12.74 -1.67
C PRO A 31 -3.31 -11.88 -2.83
N GLU A 32 -3.62 -10.57 -2.82
CA GLU A 32 -3.03 -9.62 -3.76
C GLU A 32 -1.64 -9.17 -3.31
N TYR A 33 -1.32 -9.36 -2.02
CA TYR A 33 -0.01 -9.02 -1.49
C TYR A 33 1.09 -9.87 -2.13
N ARG A 34 2.15 -9.19 -2.55
CA ARG A 34 3.38 -9.82 -3.04
C ARG A 34 4.56 -9.29 -2.25
N PRO A 35 5.43 -10.17 -1.71
CA PRO A 35 6.64 -9.74 -1.00
C PRO A 35 7.65 -9.05 -1.93
N ASP A 36 7.55 -9.29 -3.24
CA ASP A 36 8.42 -8.75 -4.26
C ASP A 36 7.62 -8.26 -5.47
N GLY A 37 8.09 -7.18 -6.09
CA GLY A 37 7.51 -6.63 -7.32
C GLY A 37 6.77 -5.32 -7.09
N VAL A 38 5.73 -5.07 -7.88
CA VAL A 38 4.98 -3.81 -7.85
C VAL A 38 3.55 -4.07 -7.41
N LEU A 39 3.11 -3.32 -6.39
CA LEU A 39 1.75 -3.29 -5.89
C LEU A 39 1.13 -1.93 -6.20
N TYR A 40 -0.11 -1.95 -6.69
CA TYR A 40 -0.91 -0.75 -6.87
C TYR A 40 -1.84 -0.61 -5.68
N VAL A 41 -1.73 0.52 -4.99
CA VAL A 41 -2.45 0.74 -3.73
C VAL A 41 -3.25 2.02 -3.77
N ALA A 42 -4.32 2.03 -2.97
CA ALA A 42 -5.15 3.20 -2.74
C ALA A 42 -5.41 3.38 -1.25
N HIS A 43 -5.49 4.63 -0.82
CA HIS A 43 -6.05 4.97 0.47
C HIS A 43 -7.47 5.49 0.27
N ARG A 44 -8.45 4.92 0.98
CA ARG A 44 -9.86 5.33 0.91
C ARG A 44 -10.28 6.02 2.20
N PRO A 45 -10.59 7.33 2.18
CA PRO A 45 -10.85 8.10 3.39
C PRO A 45 -12.19 7.73 4.04
N HIS A 46 -13.16 7.19 3.29
CA HIS A 46 -14.42 6.71 3.86
C HIS A 46 -14.25 5.58 4.89
N LEU A 47 -13.12 4.84 4.85
CA LEU A 47 -12.85 3.75 5.78
C LEU A 47 -11.88 4.14 6.90
N GLN A 48 -11.00 5.11 6.66
CA GLN A 48 -9.83 5.37 7.52
C GLN A 48 -9.62 6.85 7.86
N GLY A 49 -10.49 7.75 7.37
CA GLY A 49 -10.30 9.20 7.45
C GLY A 49 -9.22 9.72 6.49
N GLY A 50 -8.99 11.04 6.46
CA GLY A 50 -7.91 11.63 5.65
C GLY A 50 -8.26 11.89 4.18
N ARG A 51 -7.27 11.77 3.29
CA ARG A 51 -7.38 12.16 1.86
C ARG A 51 -7.15 10.97 0.95
N GLU A 52 -8.05 10.76 -0.01
CA GLU A 52 -7.87 9.72 -1.04
C GLU A 52 -6.60 9.95 -1.86
N TYR A 53 -5.84 8.87 -2.04
CA TYR A 53 -4.70 8.87 -2.97
C TYR A 53 -4.45 7.47 -3.54
N PHE A 54 -3.76 7.46 -4.68
CA PHE A 54 -3.25 6.26 -5.34
C PHE A 54 -1.73 6.31 -5.35
N ALA A 55 -1.10 5.16 -5.16
CA ALA A 55 0.35 5.03 -5.19
C ALA A 55 0.75 3.70 -5.81
N GLN A 56 1.94 3.70 -6.39
CA GLN A 56 2.61 2.48 -6.82
C GLN A 56 3.73 2.17 -5.82
N VAL A 57 3.65 1.02 -5.17
CA VAL A 57 4.64 0.57 -4.18
C VAL A 57 5.48 -0.53 -4.79
N THR A 58 6.79 -0.35 -4.81
CA THR A 58 7.73 -1.44 -5.12
C THR A 58 8.07 -2.15 -3.82
N MET A 59 7.82 -3.45 -3.76
CA MET A 59 8.18 -4.34 -2.67
C MET A 59 9.45 -5.12 -3.03
N ARG A 60 10.30 -5.36 -2.04
CA ARG A 60 11.49 -6.20 -2.14
C ARG A 60 11.73 -6.89 -0.81
N ASP A 61 11.86 -8.21 -0.81
CA ASP A 61 12.08 -9.03 0.39
C ASP A 61 11.04 -8.75 1.50
N GLY A 62 9.79 -8.45 1.11
CA GLY A 62 8.69 -8.13 2.03
C GLY A 62 8.71 -6.71 2.63
N LEU A 63 9.61 -5.85 2.16
CA LEU A 63 9.75 -4.46 2.59
C LEU A 63 9.43 -3.48 1.44
N ILE A 64 8.99 -2.28 1.80
CA ILE A 64 8.78 -1.19 0.84
C ILE A 64 10.14 -0.72 0.34
N ALA A 65 10.43 -0.94 -0.93
CA ALA A 65 11.65 -0.48 -1.59
C ALA A 65 11.48 0.93 -2.21
N ALA A 66 10.31 1.23 -2.76
CA ALA A 66 10.02 2.53 -3.35
C ALA A 66 8.52 2.83 -3.41
N VAL A 67 8.17 4.12 -3.48
CA VAL A 67 6.78 4.59 -3.61
C VAL A 67 6.72 5.70 -4.65
N LYS A 68 5.93 5.50 -5.71
CA LYS A 68 5.70 6.48 -6.79
C LYS A 68 4.34 7.13 -6.70
#